data_AF-A0A6A3A8N1-F1
#
_entry.id   AF-A0A6A3A8N1-F1
#
_cell.length_a   1.000
_cell.length_b   1.000
_cell.length_c   1.000
_cell.angle_alpha   90.00
_cell.angle_beta   90.00
_cell.angle_gamma   90.00
#
_symmetry.space_group_name_H-M   'P 1'
#
loop_
_entity.id
_entity.type
_entity.pdbx_description
1 polymer ?
#
loop_
_entity_poly.entity_id
_entity_poly.type
_entity_poly.pdbx_seq_one_letter_code
_entity_poly.pdbx_strand_id
1 'polypeptide(L)'
;MDNFDLQDPLTRIEEQQSDTISVLFSSESDHMPSHNYFQCLKTGGFHVSFRREAISLILKAQYSCNLDLYTQYLAINYIDRFISWQEIPQSNPWVLRLLAIACISLAAKIKEIHFSFSDFQMKQREERFIFDTPAIQRMELLVLDALKWRMRSITPFSFITFFVSLFEPKDPPFPQTLEDRATNIIFQARNEINLLGYKPSVIAATALLLACHELFPLQFPFFKTSILSCEYVNKEMVLKCFNAMQEMVSNEVSESMVDVVSSSSTRTPVSVLDCHCNKSESESANSHRYD
;
A
#
# COMPACT_ATOMS: atom_id res chain seq x y z
N MET A 1 -9.27 -4.63 42.91
CA MET A 1 -9.03 -5.35 41.65
C MET A 1 -8.90 -4.29 40.61
N ASP A 2 -7.65 -3.91 40.35
CA ASP A 2 -7.30 -2.74 39.57
C ASP A 2 -7.66 -2.95 38.11
N ASN A 3 -8.42 -2.00 37.59
CA ASN A 3 -8.85 -1.92 36.22
C ASN A 3 -7.64 -1.43 35.41
N PHE A 4 -6.96 -2.33 34.71
CA PHE A 4 -5.93 -1.96 33.73
C PHE A 4 -6.63 -1.36 32.52
N ASP A 5 -6.88 -0.05 32.59
CA ASP A 5 -7.29 0.76 31.46
C ASP A 5 -6.12 0.79 30.47
N LEU A 6 -6.27 0.07 29.35
CA LEU A 6 -5.28 -0.01 28.28
C LEU A 6 -5.35 1.28 27.44
N GLN A 7 -5.09 2.42 28.09
CA GLN A 7 -5.09 3.72 27.44
C GLN A 7 -3.98 3.75 26.38
N ASP A 8 -4.36 4.16 25.16
CA ASP A 8 -3.49 4.38 24.01
C ASP A 8 -2.19 5.12 24.39
N PRO A 9 -0.99 4.54 24.17
CA PRO A 9 0.29 5.20 24.41
C PRO A 9 0.46 6.55 23.72
N LEU A 10 -0.39 6.87 22.73
CA LEU A 10 -0.34 8.11 21.96
C LEU A 10 -1.08 9.29 22.61
N THR A 11 -1.81 9.11 23.71
CA THR A 11 -2.57 10.20 24.36
C THR A 11 -1.82 10.97 25.46
N ARG A 12 -0.55 10.65 25.74
CA ARG A 12 0.28 11.38 26.73
C ARG A 12 1.51 12.05 26.12
N ILE A 13 1.33 12.67 24.95
CA ILE A 13 2.44 13.19 24.14
C ILE A 13 2.91 14.59 24.60
N GLU A 14 2.31 15.28 25.57
CA GLU A 14 2.66 16.70 25.79
C GLU A 14 3.86 16.99 26.71
N GLU A 15 4.42 16.03 27.45
CA GLU A 15 5.55 16.35 28.38
C GLU A 15 6.76 15.38 28.36
N GLN A 16 6.76 14.31 27.55
CA GLN A 16 7.88 13.33 27.43
C GLN A 16 8.44 13.16 25.99
N GLN A 17 8.27 14.17 25.12
CA GLN A 17 8.46 14.02 23.66
C GLN A 17 9.88 13.64 23.22
N SER A 18 10.93 14.22 23.81
CA SER A 18 12.29 14.07 23.26
C SER A 18 12.85 12.64 23.35
N ASP A 19 12.67 11.98 24.50
CA ASP A 19 13.15 10.61 24.70
C ASP A 19 12.33 9.62 23.86
N THR A 20 11.02 9.88 23.73
CA THR A 20 10.10 9.06 22.94
C THR A 20 10.43 9.12 21.44
N ILE A 21 10.74 10.31 20.92
CA ILE A 21 11.11 10.53 19.52
C ILE A 21 12.44 9.84 19.20
N SER A 22 13.45 10.00 20.06
CA SER A 22 14.76 9.37 19.87
C SER A 22 14.65 7.84 19.77
N VAL A 23 13.86 7.22 20.65
CA VAL A 23 13.57 5.77 20.63
C VAL A 23 12.87 5.34 19.33
N LEU A 24 11.95 6.16 18.81
CA LEU A 24 11.26 5.89 17.54
C LEU A 24 12.25 5.82 16.37
N PHE A 25 13.16 6.80 16.26
CA PHE A 25 14.19 6.84 15.22
C PHE A 25 15.24 5.73 15.38
N SER A 26 15.63 5.37 16.62
CA SER A 26 16.59 4.28 16.82
C SER A 26 16.02 2.91 16.49
N SER A 27 14.70 2.74 16.68
CA SER A 27 14.03 1.43 16.56
C SER A 27 13.46 1.17 15.15
N GLU A 28 13.33 2.18 14.29
CA GLU A 28 12.65 2.02 12.99
C GLU A 28 13.25 0.93 12.10
N SER A 29 14.56 0.68 12.21
CA SER A 29 15.26 -0.35 11.44
C SER A 29 14.87 -1.78 11.85
N ASP A 30 14.38 -1.99 13.06
CA ASP A 30 13.86 -3.30 13.51
C ASP A 30 12.53 -3.68 12.84
N HIS A 31 11.90 -2.70 12.17
CA HIS A 31 10.64 -2.84 11.46
C HIS A 31 10.80 -2.79 9.93
N MET A 32 12.04 -2.85 9.45
CA MET A 32 12.36 -2.91 8.02
C MET A 32 12.62 -4.36 7.57
N PRO A 33 12.39 -4.68 6.28
CA PRO A 33 12.90 -5.89 5.66
C PRO A 33 14.43 -5.94 5.70
N SER A 34 15.00 -7.14 5.58
CA SER A 34 16.47 -7.30 5.54
C SER A 34 17.10 -6.62 4.31
N HIS A 35 18.32 -6.10 4.45
CA HIS A 35 19.04 -5.45 3.35
C HIS A 35 19.26 -6.41 2.16
N ASN A 36 19.49 -7.69 2.43
CA ASN A 36 19.67 -8.71 1.39
C ASN A 36 18.42 -8.89 0.53
N TYR A 37 17.24 -8.79 1.14
CA TYR A 37 15.98 -8.88 0.42
C TYR A 37 15.79 -7.76 -0.61
N PHE A 38 16.18 -6.53 -0.26
CA PHE A 38 16.17 -5.41 -1.21
C PHE A 38 17.09 -5.66 -2.41
N GLN A 39 18.27 -6.24 -2.17
CA GLN A 39 19.17 -6.63 -3.26
C GLN A 39 18.56 -7.73 -4.15
N CYS A 40 17.92 -8.74 -3.55
CA CYS A 40 17.21 -9.79 -4.29
C CYS A 40 16.08 -9.23 -5.16
N LEU A 41 15.34 -8.24 -4.67
CA LEU A 41 14.30 -7.57 -5.45
C LEU A 41 14.90 -6.78 -6.64
N LYS A 42 16.06 -6.13 -6.45
CA LYS A 42 16.74 -5.41 -7.54
C LYS A 42 17.29 -6.32 -8.63
N THR A 43 17.77 -7.51 -8.26
CA THR A 43 18.25 -8.50 -9.23
C THR A 43 17.12 -9.16 -10.01
N GLY A 44 15.86 -8.94 -9.62
CA GLY A 44 14.69 -9.48 -10.28
C GLY A 44 14.42 -10.96 -9.96
N GLY A 45 13.53 -11.57 -10.75
CA GLY A 45 13.18 -12.98 -10.61
C GLY A 45 12.09 -13.25 -9.57
N PHE A 46 12.25 -14.35 -8.83
CA PHE A 46 11.20 -14.92 -7.98
C PHE A 46 10.65 -13.95 -6.93
N HIS A 47 11.51 -13.22 -6.21
CA HIS A 47 11.06 -12.31 -5.15
C HIS A 47 10.19 -11.17 -5.68
N VAL A 48 10.48 -10.66 -6.88
CA VAL A 48 9.69 -9.59 -7.51
C VAL A 48 8.32 -10.12 -7.93
N SER A 49 8.26 -11.29 -8.59
CA SER A 49 6.98 -11.90 -8.97
C SER A 49 6.15 -12.28 -7.75
N PHE A 50 6.78 -12.85 -6.72
CA PHE A 50 6.13 -13.24 -5.47
C PHE A 50 5.54 -12.01 -4.77
N ARG A 51 6.34 -10.95 -4.60
CA ARG A 51 5.87 -9.70 -3.97
C ARG A 51 4.71 -9.08 -4.74
N ARG A 52 4.80 -9.03 -6.08
CA ARG A 52 3.74 -8.48 -6.94
C ARG A 52 2.43 -9.25 -6.80
N GLU A 53 2.49 -10.57 -6.84
CA GLU A 53 1.30 -11.43 -6.69
C GLU A 53 0.70 -11.31 -5.28
N ALA A 54 1.54 -11.27 -4.25
CA ALA A 54 1.08 -11.07 -2.87
C ALA A 54 0.40 -9.71 -2.66
N ILE A 55 0.96 -8.63 -3.20
CA ILE A 55 0.34 -7.30 -3.20
C ILE A 55 -0.99 -7.33 -3.95
N SER A 56 -1.06 -7.98 -5.12
CA SER A 56 -2.31 -8.11 -5.88
C SER A 56 -3.43 -8.77 -5.04
N LEU A 57 -3.11 -9.83 -4.30
CA LEU A 57 -4.07 -10.47 -3.39
C LEU A 57 -4.52 -9.55 -2.25
N ILE A 58 -3.59 -8.79 -1.65
CA ILE A 58 -3.92 -7.81 -0.60
C ILE A 58 -4.85 -6.72 -1.15
N LEU A 59 -4.58 -6.19 -2.35
CA LEU A 59 -5.42 -5.16 -2.96
C LEU A 59 -6.81 -5.69 -3.30
N LYS A 60 -6.93 -6.94 -3.78
CA LYS A 60 -8.24 -7.59 -4.00
C LYS A 60 -9.03 -7.76 -2.69
N ALA A 61 -8.35 -7.89 -1.55
CA ALA A 61 -8.98 -8.01 -0.24
C ALA A 61 -9.74 -6.75 0.18
N GLN A 62 -9.36 -5.57 -0.33
CA GLN A 62 -10.06 -4.31 -0.07
C GLN A 62 -11.56 -4.40 -0.37
N TYR A 63 -11.91 -4.86 -1.56
CA TYR A 63 -13.30 -4.98 -2.02
C TYR A 63 -14.07 -6.11 -1.31
N SER A 64 -13.33 -7.05 -0.72
CA SER A 64 -13.91 -8.24 -0.11
C SER A 64 -14.21 -8.07 1.38
N CYS A 65 -13.36 -7.31 2.08
CA CYS A 65 -13.31 -7.29 3.55
C CYS A 65 -13.25 -5.87 4.14
N ASN A 66 -13.53 -4.82 3.36
CA ASN A 66 -13.50 -3.42 3.81
C ASN A 66 -12.18 -3.00 4.48
N LEU A 67 -11.05 -3.50 3.98
CA LEU A 67 -9.74 -3.15 4.53
C LEU A 67 -9.38 -1.72 4.16
N ASP A 68 -9.09 -0.91 5.17
CA ASP A 68 -8.53 0.42 4.96
C ASP A 68 -7.10 0.36 4.37
N LEU A 69 -6.63 1.48 3.82
CA LEU A 69 -5.32 1.57 3.18
C LEU A 69 -4.16 1.30 4.15
N TYR A 70 -4.34 1.63 5.43
CA TYR A 70 -3.32 1.41 6.45
C TYR A 70 -3.17 -0.07 6.79
N THR A 71 -4.27 -0.81 6.84
CA THR A 71 -4.31 -2.25 7.06
C THR A 71 -3.65 -2.98 5.90
N GLN A 72 -3.89 -2.53 4.66
CA GLN A 72 -3.16 -3.03 3.49
C GLN A 72 -1.66 -2.74 3.60
N TYR A 73 -1.28 -1.53 4.00
CA TYR A 73 0.11 -1.14 4.19
C TYR A 73 0.80 -2.05 5.22
N LEU A 74 0.17 -2.30 6.37
CA LEU A 74 0.69 -3.22 7.39
C LEU A 74 0.83 -4.64 6.85
N ALA A 75 -0.17 -5.16 6.13
CA ALA A 75 -0.10 -6.49 5.54
C ALA A 75 1.08 -6.61 4.56
N ILE A 76 1.32 -5.60 3.71
CA ILE A 76 2.48 -5.56 2.80
C ILE A 76 3.79 -5.51 3.60
N ASN A 77 3.87 -4.67 4.64
CA ASN A 77 5.03 -4.60 5.52
C ASN A 77 5.34 -5.96 6.16
N TYR A 78 4.32 -6.71 6.58
CA TYR A 78 4.52 -8.04 7.15
C TYR A 78 5.01 -9.05 6.13
N ILE A 79 4.47 -9.01 4.91
CA ILE A 79 4.96 -9.87 3.81
C ILE A 79 6.42 -9.56 3.53
N ASP A 80 6.76 -8.31 3.24
CA ASP A 80 8.13 -7.91 2.90
C ASP A 80 9.12 -8.28 4.02
N ARG A 81 8.74 -8.11 5.28
CA ARG A 81 9.56 -8.56 6.42
C ARG A 81 9.66 -10.08 6.49
N PHE A 82 8.57 -10.81 6.38
CA PHE A 82 8.57 -12.28 6.46
C PHE A 82 9.47 -12.90 5.38
N ILE A 83 9.28 -12.50 4.14
CA ILE A 83 10.01 -13.03 2.98
C ILE A 83 11.48 -12.58 2.94
N SER A 84 11.84 -11.57 3.73
CA SER A 84 13.23 -11.14 3.89
C SER A 84 14.07 -12.01 4.83
N TRP A 85 13.43 -12.85 5.64
CA TRP A 85 14.06 -13.73 6.63
C TRP A 85 13.80 -15.21 6.38
N GLN A 86 12.71 -15.56 5.69
CA GLN A 86 12.30 -16.94 5.45
C GLN A 86 12.55 -17.34 3.99
N GLU A 87 13.14 -18.52 3.81
CA GLU A 87 13.21 -19.13 2.48
C GLU A 87 11.82 -19.63 2.08
N ILE A 88 11.36 -19.20 0.91
CA ILE A 88 10.05 -19.59 0.39
C ILE A 88 10.23 -20.68 -0.66
N PRO A 89 9.54 -21.82 -0.52
CA PRO A 89 9.53 -22.85 -1.54
C PRO A 89 8.98 -22.30 -2.86
N GLN A 90 9.83 -22.20 -3.88
CA GLN A 90 9.46 -21.63 -5.18
C GLN A 90 8.40 -22.46 -5.94
N SER A 91 8.20 -23.73 -5.56
CA SER A 91 7.33 -24.69 -6.23
C SER A 91 5.86 -24.66 -5.77
N ASN A 92 5.51 -23.85 -4.75
CA ASN A 92 4.22 -23.93 -4.09
C ASN A 92 3.44 -22.60 -4.11
N PRO A 93 2.64 -22.33 -5.16
CA PRO A 93 1.88 -21.07 -5.27
C PRO A 93 0.86 -20.88 -4.15
N TRP A 94 0.40 -21.96 -3.51
CA TRP A 94 -0.51 -21.90 -2.36
C TRP A 94 0.14 -21.26 -1.12
N VAL A 95 1.48 -21.34 -0.96
CA VAL A 95 2.19 -20.76 0.19
C VAL A 95 2.07 -19.23 0.17
N LEU A 96 2.19 -18.63 -1.01
CA LEU A 96 2.01 -17.19 -1.20
C LEU A 96 0.62 -16.76 -0.74
N ARG A 97 -0.41 -17.47 -1.18
CA ARG A 97 -1.80 -17.15 -0.83
C ARG A 97 -2.05 -17.29 0.66
N LEU A 98 -1.57 -18.37 1.27
CA LEU A 98 -1.69 -18.60 2.70
C LEU A 98 -0.95 -17.52 3.52
N LEU A 99 0.26 -17.14 3.09
CA LEU A 99 1.02 -16.02 3.69
C LEU A 99 0.24 -14.71 3.60
N ALA A 100 -0.29 -14.38 2.42
CA ALA A 100 -1.04 -13.14 2.22
C ALA A 100 -2.29 -13.09 3.11
N ILE A 101 -3.06 -14.18 3.19
CA ILE A 101 -4.23 -14.29 4.08
C ILE A 101 -3.83 -14.09 5.55
N ALA A 102 -2.76 -14.73 5.99
CA ALA A 102 -2.27 -14.61 7.36
C ALA A 102 -1.81 -13.17 7.67
N CYS A 103 -1.05 -12.52 6.78
CA CYS A 103 -0.62 -11.13 6.96
C CYS A 103 -1.79 -10.15 7.00
N ILE A 104 -2.82 -10.34 6.15
CA ILE A 104 -4.06 -9.55 6.18
C ILE A 104 -4.77 -9.73 7.52
N SER A 105 -4.93 -10.98 7.97
CA SER A 105 -5.63 -11.27 9.23
C SER A 105 -4.92 -10.68 10.44
N LEU A 106 -3.58 -10.79 10.49
CA LEU A 106 -2.77 -10.14 11.51
C LEU A 106 -2.90 -8.62 11.48
N ALA A 107 -2.88 -8.00 10.28
CA ALA A 107 -3.04 -6.56 10.14
C ALA A 107 -4.43 -6.11 10.63
N ALA A 108 -5.48 -6.84 10.25
CA ALA A 108 -6.84 -6.59 10.70
C ALA A 108 -6.97 -6.71 12.23
N LYS A 109 -6.36 -7.73 12.85
CA LYS A 109 -6.32 -7.90 14.32
C LYS A 109 -5.62 -6.73 15.02
N ILE A 110 -4.51 -6.25 14.48
CA ILE A 110 -3.80 -5.06 15.03
C ILE A 110 -4.65 -3.80 14.92
N LYS A 111 -5.51 -3.71 13.91
CA LYS A 111 -6.43 -2.59 13.67
C LYS A 111 -7.82 -2.79 14.25
N GLU A 112 -8.05 -3.91 14.96
CA GLU A 112 -9.36 -4.29 15.50
C GLU A 112 -10.48 -4.34 14.44
N ILE A 113 -10.11 -4.61 13.19
CA ILE A 113 -11.03 -4.77 12.08
C ILE A 113 -11.48 -6.23 12.02
N HIS A 114 -12.80 -6.42 11.90
CA HIS A 114 -13.36 -7.75 11.69
C HIS A 114 -12.97 -8.29 10.30
N PHE A 115 -12.20 -9.39 10.28
CA PHE A 115 -11.79 -10.07 9.04
C PHE A 115 -12.40 -11.47 8.96
N SER A 116 -13.18 -11.73 7.91
CA SER A 116 -13.82 -13.02 7.64
C SER A 116 -13.05 -13.78 6.56
N PHE A 117 -12.39 -14.87 6.96
CA PHE A 117 -11.66 -15.75 6.04
C PHE A 117 -12.57 -16.34 4.95
N SER A 118 -13.79 -16.72 5.33
CA SER A 118 -14.76 -17.34 4.43
C SER A 118 -15.19 -16.37 3.33
N ASP A 119 -15.46 -15.10 3.69
CA ASP A 119 -15.88 -14.09 2.71
C ASP A 119 -14.74 -13.73 1.76
N PHE A 120 -13.52 -13.62 2.27
CA PHE A 120 -12.33 -13.35 1.44
C PHE A 120 -12.07 -14.48 0.43
N GLN A 121 -12.15 -15.73 0.88
CA GLN A 121 -11.86 -16.89 0.04
C GLN A 121 -13.00 -17.16 -0.96
N MET A 122 -14.26 -16.93 -0.58
CA MET A 122 -15.40 -17.12 -1.46
C MET A 122 -15.42 -16.11 -2.62
N LYS A 123 -15.04 -14.86 -2.36
CA LYS A 123 -14.97 -13.80 -3.39
C LYS A 123 -13.81 -14.00 -4.37
N GLN A 124 -12.83 -14.83 -4.01
CA GLN A 124 -11.71 -15.23 -4.87
C GLN A 124 -11.88 -16.66 -5.41
N ARG A 125 -13.12 -17.03 -5.75
CA ARG A 125 -13.53 -18.38 -6.20
C ARG A 125 -12.83 -18.90 -7.47
N GLU A 126 -12.19 -18.02 -8.25
CA GLU A 126 -11.39 -18.41 -9.44
C GLU A 126 -10.07 -19.11 -9.08
N GLU A 127 -9.75 -19.18 -7.80
CA GLU A 127 -8.40 -19.35 -7.29
C GLU A 127 -8.36 -20.67 -6.47
N ARG A 128 -7.56 -21.66 -6.92
CA ARG A 128 -7.71 -23.11 -6.64
C ARG A 128 -7.53 -23.60 -5.20
N PHE A 129 -7.22 -22.73 -4.23
CA PHE A 129 -6.83 -23.14 -2.87
C PHE A 129 -7.69 -22.49 -1.78
N ILE A 130 -8.48 -23.29 -1.07
CA ILE A 130 -9.22 -22.86 0.12
C ILE A 130 -8.52 -23.45 1.35
N PHE A 131 -8.23 -22.62 2.33
CA PHE A 131 -7.57 -22.97 3.58
C PHE A 131 -8.56 -22.96 4.72
N ASP A 132 -8.43 -23.96 5.60
CA ASP A 132 -9.14 -24.00 6.86
C ASP A 132 -8.55 -23.00 7.86
N THR A 133 -9.34 -22.59 8.84
CA THR A 133 -8.89 -21.66 9.89
C THR A 133 -7.62 -22.14 10.60
N PRO A 134 -7.46 -23.44 10.93
CA PRO A 134 -6.22 -23.93 11.53
C PRO A 134 -4.98 -23.74 10.66
N ALA A 135 -5.03 -23.93 9.34
CA ALA A 135 -3.88 -23.66 8.48
C ALA A 135 -3.50 -22.18 8.49
N ILE A 136 -4.49 -21.30 8.45
CA ILE A 136 -4.26 -19.85 8.50
C ILE A 136 -3.62 -19.47 9.83
N GLN A 137 -4.15 -19.94 10.97
CA GLN A 137 -3.60 -19.67 12.29
C GLN A 137 -2.16 -20.17 12.46
N ARG A 138 -1.82 -21.35 11.91
CA ARG A 138 -0.43 -21.82 11.91
C ARG A 138 0.48 -20.88 11.12
N MET A 139 0.01 -20.39 9.98
CA MET A 139 0.78 -19.40 9.20
C MET A 139 0.91 -18.06 9.93
N GLU A 140 -0.13 -17.61 10.63
CA GLU A 140 -0.06 -16.41 11.47
C GLU A 140 1.03 -16.54 12.54
N LEU A 141 1.13 -17.70 13.20
CA LEU A 141 2.17 -17.96 14.19
C LEU A 141 3.58 -17.92 13.57
N LEU A 142 3.77 -18.47 12.37
CA LEU A 142 5.03 -18.37 11.65
C LEU A 142 5.40 -16.92 11.32
N VAL A 143 4.41 -16.12 10.91
CA VAL A 143 4.62 -14.69 10.65
C VAL A 143 4.97 -13.95 11.94
N LEU A 144 4.24 -14.19 13.03
CA LEU A 144 4.51 -13.59 14.34
C LEU A 144 5.93 -13.91 14.81
N ASP A 145 6.36 -15.17 14.71
CA ASP A 145 7.70 -15.60 15.11
C ASP A 145 8.79 -14.95 14.27
N ALA A 146 8.63 -14.99 12.93
CA ALA A 146 9.58 -14.36 12.00
C ALA A 146 9.72 -12.84 12.23
N LEU A 147 8.62 -12.17 12.61
CA LEU A 147 8.60 -10.74 12.90
C LEU A 147 8.94 -10.43 14.36
N LYS A 148 9.28 -11.44 15.18
CA LYS A 148 9.56 -11.31 16.61
C LYS A 148 8.43 -10.59 17.35
N TRP A 149 7.19 -10.89 16.96
CA TRP A 149 5.95 -10.31 17.50
C TRP A 149 5.82 -8.79 17.34
N ARG A 150 6.70 -8.14 16.55
CA ARG A 150 6.67 -6.69 16.31
C ARG A 150 5.67 -6.33 15.23
N MET A 151 4.39 -6.51 15.55
CA MET A 151 3.27 -6.28 14.62
C MET A 151 2.81 -4.82 14.59
N ARG A 152 2.95 -4.07 15.70
CA ARG A 152 2.78 -2.61 15.68
C ARG A 152 4.02 -1.98 15.03
N SER A 153 4.09 -2.04 13.71
CA SER A 153 5.25 -1.59 12.94
C SER A 153 5.48 -0.09 13.08
N ILE A 154 6.73 0.32 13.27
CA ILE A 154 7.14 1.71 13.05
C ILE A 154 7.08 1.96 11.55
N THR A 155 6.20 2.86 11.12
CA THR A 155 5.90 3.15 9.71
C THR A 155 6.14 4.63 9.43
N PRO A 156 6.21 5.08 8.15
CA PRO A 156 6.41 6.49 7.84
C PRO A 156 5.37 7.40 8.50
N PHE A 157 4.13 6.92 8.66
CA PHE A 157 3.04 7.63 9.33
C PHE A 157 3.40 8.05 10.76
N SER A 158 4.22 7.27 11.48
CA SER A 158 4.64 7.56 12.85
C SER A 158 5.51 8.82 12.97
N PHE A 159 6.11 9.28 11.87
CA PHE A 159 7.02 10.44 11.87
C PHE A 159 6.41 11.71 11.30
N ILE A 160 5.20 11.64 10.74
CA ILE A 160 4.56 12.77 10.04
C ILE A 160 4.43 13.97 10.98
N THR A 161 3.75 13.79 12.12
CA THR A 161 3.50 14.88 13.08
C THR A 161 4.79 15.48 13.62
N PHE A 162 5.83 14.67 13.81
CA PHE A 162 7.16 15.16 14.20
C PHE A 162 7.77 16.09 13.15
N PHE A 163 7.79 15.69 11.88
CA PHE A 163 8.38 16.54 10.83
C PHE A 163 7.54 17.79 10.55
N VAL A 164 6.22 17.71 10.70
CA VAL A 164 5.33 18.88 10.61
C VAL A 164 5.63 19.86 11.75
N SER A 165 5.89 19.39 12.97
CA SER A 165 6.20 20.27 14.11
C SER A 165 7.56 20.98 14.00
N LEU A 166 8.48 20.51 13.14
CA LEU A 166 9.74 21.21 12.85
C LEU A 166 9.53 22.54 12.11
N PHE A 167 8.32 22.82 11.66
CA PHE A 167 7.96 24.04 10.99
C PHE A 167 6.77 24.67 11.69
N GLU A 168 6.94 25.90 12.19
CA GLU A 168 5.82 26.65 12.78
C GLU A 168 4.81 27.00 11.69
N PRO A 169 3.63 26.34 11.65
CA PRO A 169 2.61 26.61 10.66
C PRO A 169 2.02 27.98 10.98
N LYS A 170 2.34 28.98 10.16
CA LYS A 170 1.87 30.35 10.43
C LYS A 170 0.35 30.50 10.25
N ASP A 171 -0.28 29.61 9.48
CA ASP A 171 -1.71 29.68 9.14
C ASP A 171 -2.40 28.30 9.11
N PRO A 172 -3.42 28.02 9.93
CA PRO A 172 -4.29 26.85 9.73
C PRO A 172 -5.14 27.01 8.44
N PRO A 173 -5.47 25.92 7.71
CA PRO A 173 -5.33 24.50 8.04
C PRO A 173 -4.04 23.84 7.52
N PHE A 174 -2.94 24.59 7.37
CA PHE A 174 -1.68 24.11 6.79
C PHE A 174 -1.21 22.72 7.28
N PRO A 175 -1.18 22.42 8.60
CA PRO A 175 -0.70 21.12 9.08
C PRO A 175 -1.55 19.96 8.55
N GLN A 176 -2.87 20.02 8.71
CA GLN A 176 -3.76 18.91 8.36
C GLN A 176 -3.70 18.59 6.86
N THR A 177 -3.80 19.61 6.01
CA THR A 177 -3.77 19.39 4.56
C THR A 177 -2.41 18.83 4.10
N LEU A 178 -1.32 19.25 4.74
CA LEU A 178 0.02 18.73 4.47
C LEU A 178 0.16 17.27 4.91
N GLU A 179 -0.31 16.93 6.11
CA GLU A 179 -0.31 15.57 6.65
C GLU A 179 -1.15 14.62 5.79
N ASP A 180 -2.36 15.05 5.39
CA ASP A 180 -3.26 14.26 4.55
C ASP A 180 -2.62 13.97 3.18
N ARG A 181 -2.01 14.99 2.56
CA ARG A 181 -1.36 14.81 1.26
C ARG A 181 -0.13 13.93 1.37
N ALA A 182 0.70 14.10 2.40
CA ALA A 182 1.86 13.24 2.65
C ALA A 182 1.44 11.78 2.89
N THR A 183 0.37 11.57 3.67
CA THR A 183 -0.23 10.24 3.91
C THR A 183 -0.66 9.57 2.60
N ASN A 184 -1.32 10.33 1.72
CA ASN A 184 -1.70 9.84 0.38
C ASN A 184 -0.47 9.44 -0.45
N ILE A 185 0.56 10.30 -0.49
CA ILE A 185 1.82 10.01 -1.20
C ILE A 185 2.48 8.74 -0.66
N ILE A 186 2.50 8.52 0.66
CA ILE A 186 3.02 7.29 1.27
C ILE A 186 2.21 6.06 0.83
N PHE A 187 0.89 6.18 0.75
CA PHE A 187 0.06 5.10 0.22
C PHE A 187 0.38 4.82 -1.25
N GLN A 188 0.52 5.83 -2.11
CA GLN A 188 0.92 5.66 -3.51
C GLN A 188 2.26 4.89 -3.61
N ALA A 189 3.23 5.28 -2.78
CA ALA A 189 4.56 4.69 -2.69
C ALA A 189 4.65 3.27 -2.13
N ARG A 190 3.59 2.72 -1.52
CA ARG A 190 3.68 1.45 -0.77
C ARG A 190 4.15 0.24 -1.59
N ASN A 191 3.92 0.27 -2.90
CA ASN A 191 4.25 -0.82 -3.81
C ASN A 191 5.63 -0.65 -4.48
N GLU A 192 6.30 0.48 -4.29
CA GLU A 192 7.58 0.76 -4.96
C GLU A 192 8.74 -0.01 -4.32
N ILE A 193 9.36 -0.90 -5.11
CA ILE A 193 10.49 -1.70 -4.66
C ILE A 193 11.65 -0.81 -4.23
N ASN A 194 11.92 0.26 -4.99
CA ASN A 194 13.03 1.18 -4.74
C ASN A 194 12.94 1.88 -3.38
N LEU A 195 11.73 1.97 -2.79
CA LEU A 195 11.50 2.63 -1.51
C LEU A 195 11.72 1.73 -0.30
N LEU A 196 11.72 0.40 -0.48
CA LEU A 196 11.92 -0.57 0.63
C LEU A 196 13.29 -0.46 1.31
N GLY A 197 14.29 0.10 0.62
CA GLY A 197 15.63 0.31 1.17
C GLY A 197 15.75 1.56 2.04
N TYR A 198 14.73 2.43 2.09
CA TYR A 198 14.76 3.64 2.89
C TYR A 198 14.10 3.43 4.24
N LYS A 199 14.65 4.09 5.26
CA LYS A 199 14.07 4.12 6.59
C LYS A 199 12.68 4.78 6.58
N PRO A 200 11.72 4.30 7.40
CA PRO A 200 10.40 4.93 7.53
C PRO A 200 10.42 6.46 7.71
N SER A 201 11.33 6.97 8.54
CA SER A 201 11.55 8.40 8.77
C SER A 201 11.95 9.16 7.51
N VAL A 202 12.81 8.58 6.68
CA VAL A 202 13.24 9.16 5.41
C VAL A 202 12.07 9.23 4.44
N ILE A 203 11.26 8.17 4.34
CA ILE A 203 10.05 8.15 3.50
C ILE A 203 9.05 9.22 3.97
N ALA A 204 8.85 9.36 5.28
CA ALA A 204 7.95 10.36 5.86
C ALA A 204 8.40 11.79 5.54
N ALA A 205 9.67 12.10 5.80
CA ALA A 205 10.29 13.38 5.48
C ALA A 205 10.15 13.70 3.99
N THR A 206 10.45 12.74 3.12
CA THR A 206 10.33 12.91 1.67
C THR A 206 8.88 13.13 1.23
N ALA A 207 7.92 12.37 1.75
CA ALA A 207 6.51 12.53 1.40
C ALA A 207 5.98 13.92 1.81
N LEU A 208 6.39 14.42 2.97
CA LEU A 208 6.09 15.78 3.43
C LEU A 208 6.74 16.86 2.54
N LEU A 209 7.98 16.65 2.11
CA LEU A 209 8.62 17.57 1.16
C LEU A 209 7.89 17.62 -0.18
N LEU A 210 7.45 16.48 -0.70
CA LEU A 210 6.68 16.41 -1.94
C LEU A 210 5.31 17.07 -1.79
N ALA A 211 4.60 16.79 -0.69
CA ALA A 211 3.33 17.43 -0.38
C ALA A 211 3.47 18.96 -0.26
N CYS A 212 4.51 19.43 0.42
CA CYS A 212 4.79 20.87 0.56
C CYS A 212 5.19 21.51 -0.78
N HIS A 213 5.97 20.81 -1.61
CA HIS A 213 6.33 21.27 -2.95
C HIS A 213 5.10 21.46 -3.83
N GLU A 214 4.12 20.55 -3.75
CA GLU A 214 2.87 20.61 -4.50
C GLU A 214 1.90 21.68 -3.99
N LEU A 215 1.67 21.72 -2.68
CA LEU A 215 0.60 22.54 -2.09
C LEU A 215 1.07 23.95 -1.69
N PHE A 216 2.34 24.10 -1.30
CA PHE A 216 2.88 25.31 -0.68
C PHE A 216 4.27 25.69 -1.22
N PRO A 217 4.42 25.94 -2.54
CA PRO A 217 5.72 26.17 -3.18
C PRO A 217 6.51 27.35 -2.59
N LEU A 218 5.83 28.36 -2.02
CA LEU A 218 6.47 29.49 -1.33
C LEU A 218 7.11 29.10 0.00
N GLN A 219 6.57 28.10 0.70
CA GLN A 219 7.05 27.64 2.01
C GLN A 219 8.07 26.50 1.87
N PHE A 220 8.06 25.81 0.72
CA PHE A 220 8.92 24.67 0.44
C PHE A 220 10.42 24.89 0.73
N PRO A 221 11.08 26.00 0.34
CA PRO A 221 12.50 26.19 0.63
C PRO A 221 12.81 26.19 2.13
N PHE A 222 11.94 26.80 2.93
CA PHE A 222 12.09 26.86 4.39
C PHE A 222 11.85 25.47 5.00
N PHE A 223 10.77 24.80 4.60
CA PHE A 223 10.45 23.48 5.12
C PHE A 223 11.50 22.44 4.75
N LYS A 224 12.02 22.50 3.51
CA LYS A 224 13.16 21.70 3.06
C LYS A 224 14.39 21.93 3.91
N THR A 225 14.69 23.18 4.26
CA THR A 225 15.83 23.50 5.12
C THR A 225 15.64 22.95 6.53
N SER A 226 14.44 23.04 7.12
CA SER A 226 14.12 22.48 8.43
C SER A 226 14.28 20.95 8.45
N ILE A 227 13.68 20.24 7.49
CA ILE A 227 13.77 18.78 7.40
C ILE A 227 15.21 18.33 7.17
N LEU A 228 15.94 18.97 6.25
CA LEU A 228 17.34 18.58 5.99
C LEU A 228 18.24 18.90 7.18
N SER A 229 17.93 19.91 8.00
CA SER A 229 18.73 20.24 9.18
C SER A 229 18.42 19.36 10.40
N CYS A 230 17.40 18.50 10.33
CA CYS A 230 17.04 17.57 11.39
C CYS A 230 18.14 16.52 11.61
N GLU A 231 18.59 16.38 12.86
CA GLU A 231 19.70 15.48 13.24
C GLU A 231 19.36 13.99 13.08
N TYR A 232 18.07 13.64 13.11
CA TYR A 232 17.62 12.25 13.07
C TYR A 232 17.62 11.64 11.66
N VAL A 233 17.74 12.46 10.60
CA VAL A 233 17.68 12.00 9.21
C VAL A 233 18.94 12.33 8.43
N ASN A 234 19.38 11.38 7.61
CA ASN A 234 20.49 11.61 6.70
C ASN A 234 20.03 12.41 5.47
N LYS A 235 20.59 13.62 5.31
CA LYS A 235 20.31 14.56 4.21
C LYS A 235 20.40 13.91 2.82
N GLU A 236 21.45 13.12 2.58
CA GLU A 236 21.68 12.48 1.28
C GLU A 236 20.60 11.43 0.98
N MET A 237 20.21 10.65 1.99
CA MET A 237 19.15 9.65 1.85
C MET A 237 17.78 10.29 1.58
N VAL A 238 17.46 11.42 2.24
CA VAL A 238 16.22 12.18 1.98
C VAL A 238 16.18 12.69 0.54
N LEU A 239 17.30 13.23 0.03
CA LEU A 239 17.36 13.73 -1.35
C LEU A 239 17.26 12.60 -2.39
N LYS A 240 17.93 11.46 -2.16
CA LYS A 240 17.81 10.28 -3.03
C LYS A 240 16.39 9.72 -3.04
N CYS A 241 15.76 9.62 -1.87
CA CYS A 241 14.36 9.18 -1.75
C CYS A 241 13.41 10.17 -2.44
N PHE A 242 13.66 11.47 -2.31
CA PHE A 242 12.87 12.52 -2.96
C PHE A 242 12.82 12.37 -4.47
N ASN A 243 13.99 12.16 -5.10
CA ASN A 243 14.03 11.96 -6.55
C ASN A 243 13.27 10.69 -6.96
N ALA A 244 13.44 9.58 -6.22
CA ALA A 244 12.75 8.32 -6.52
C ALA A 244 11.23 8.43 -6.37
N MET A 245 10.74 9.08 -5.31
CA MET A 245 9.29 9.28 -5.10
C MET A 245 8.69 10.31 -6.06
N GLN A 246 9.45 11.33 -6.47
CA GLN A 246 8.99 12.30 -7.46
C GLN A 246 8.78 11.68 -8.84
N GLU A 247 9.70 10.79 -9.26
CA GLU A 247 9.57 10.04 -10.53
C GLU A 247 8.30 9.17 -10.53
N MET A 248 8.04 8.47 -9.41
CA MET A 248 6.82 7.68 -9.22
C MET A 248 5.54 8.54 -9.37
N VAL A 249 5.44 9.65 -8.63
CA VAL A 249 4.25 10.53 -8.69
C VAL A 249 4.03 11.08 -10.10
N SER A 250 5.11 11.39 -10.83
CA SER A 250 5.02 11.90 -12.21
C SER A 250 4.52 10.84 -13.20
N ASN A 251 4.92 9.57 -13.01
CA ASN A 251 4.49 8.46 -13.84
C ASN A 251 3.02 8.10 -13.61
N GLU A 252 2.52 8.15 -12.37
CA GLU A 252 1.09 7.90 -12.07
C GLU A 252 0.14 8.92 -12.73
N VAL A 253 0.53 10.21 -12.77
CA VAL A 253 -0.25 11.25 -13.46
C VAL A 253 -0.31 10.96 -14.97
N SER A 254 0.76 10.42 -15.54
CA SER A 254 0.82 10.06 -16.95
C SER A 254 -0.06 8.84 -17.27
N GLU A 255 -0.07 7.81 -16.41
CA GLU A 255 -0.91 6.61 -16.57
C GLU A 255 -2.40 6.91 -16.39
N SER A 256 -2.77 7.76 -15.42
CA SER A 256 -4.17 8.17 -15.23
C SER A 256 -4.71 9.03 -16.38
N MET A 257 -3.88 9.85 -17.02
CA MET A 257 -4.28 10.61 -18.21
C MET A 257 -4.57 9.70 -19.42
N VAL A 258 -3.81 8.61 -19.61
CA VAL A 258 -4.05 7.69 -20.74
C VAL A 258 -5.31 6.83 -20.55
N ASP A 259 -5.67 6.50 -19.31
CA ASP A 259 -6.93 5.78 -19.01
C ASP A 259 -8.17 6.67 -19.22
N VAL A 260 -8.08 7.96 -18.87
CA VAL A 260 -9.16 8.94 -19.16
C VAL A 260 -9.33 9.15 -20.67
N VAL A 261 -8.23 9.21 -21.43
CA VAL A 261 -8.30 9.33 -22.90
C VAL A 261 -8.86 8.05 -23.54
N SER A 262 -8.47 6.88 -23.05
CA SER A 262 -8.93 5.57 -23.55
C SER A 262 -10.41 5.31 -23.25
N SER A 263 -10.94 5.82 -22.12
CA SER A 263 -12.38 5.75 -21.79
C SER A 263 -13.25 6.77 -22.54
N SER A 264 -12.64 7.80 -23.16
CA SER A 264 -13.36 8.86 -23.87
C SER A 264 -13.54 8.65 -25.38
N SER A 265 -12.92 7.61 -25.96
CA SER A 265 -12.84 7.43 -27.41
C SER A 265 -13.45 6.11 -27.90
N THR A 266 -14.79 5.97 -27.85
CA THR A 266 -15.60 5.31 -28.89
C THR A 266 -17.09 5.55 -28.63
N ARG A 267 -17.64 6.69 -29.08
CA ARG A 267 -19.07 6.77 -29.39
C ARG A 267 -19.37 7.88 -30.41
N THR A 268 -18.97 7.66 -31.66
CA THR A 268 -19.61 8.37 -32.77
C THR A 268 -21.05 7.84 -32.92
N PRO A 269 -22.08 8.71 -32.96
CA PRO A 269 -23.45 8.27 -33.17
C PRO A 269 -23.62 7.75 -34.60
N VAL A 270 -24.24 6.58 -34.74
CA VAL A 270 -24.65 6.03 -36.03
C VAL A 270 -25.64 7.00 -36.69
N SER A 271 -25.23 7.60 -37.81
CA SER A 271 -26.12 8.33 -38.71
C SER A 271 -27.07 7.34 -39.38
N VAL A 272 -28.37 7.46 -39.12
CA VAL A 272 -29.41 6.64 -39.73
C VAL A 272 -29.92 7.36 -40.98
N LEU A 273 -29.28 7.11 -42.12
CA LEU A 273 -29.83 7.35 -43.45
C LEU A 273 -29.24 6.31 -44.42
N ASP A 274 -29.99 5.26 -44.73
CA ASP A 274 -30.47 5.12 -46.11
C ASP A 274 -31.55 4.05 -46.22
N CYS A 275 -32.69 4.54 -46.69
CA CYS A 275 -33.92 3.84 -46.97
C CYS A 275 -33.77 3.26 -48.38
N HIS A 276 -33.82 1.94 -48.55
CA HIS A 276 -34.27 1.36 -49.82
C HIS A 276 -35.31 0.27 -49.53
N CYS A 277 -36.56 0.67 -49.69
CA CYS A 277 -37.70 -0.21 -49.89
C CYS A 277 -37.52 -0.96 -51.21
N ASN A 278 -37.73 -2.27 -51.20
CA ASN A 278 -38.46 -2.95 -52.27
C ASN A 278 -39.35 -4.04 -51.65
N LYS A 279 -40.67 -3.81 -51.76
CA LYS A 279 -41.72 -4.84 -51.78
C LYS A 279 -41.49 -5.74 -53.01
N SER A 280 -41.95 -6.96 -53.18
CA SER A 280 -43.06 -7.81 -52.71
C SER A 280 -42.58 -9.27 -53.00
N GLU A 281 -43.20 -10.41 -52.69
CA GLU A 281 -44.59 -10.82 -52.59
C GLU A 281 -44.59 -12.28 -52.07
N SER A 282 -45.73 -12.69 -51.55
CA SER A 282 -46.09 -14.03 -51.05
C SER A 282 -45.92 -15.18 -52.05
N GLU A 283 -45.61 -16.38 -51.58
CA GLU A 283 -46.55 -17.53 -51.58
C GLU A 283 -45.90 -18.86 -51.15
N SER A 284 -46.79 -19.77 -50.81
CA SER A 284 -46.69 -21.01 -50.07
C SER A 284 -46.08 -22.23 -50.78
N ALA A 285 -45.74 -23.21 -49.92
CA ALA A 285 -46.00 -24.65 -50.07
C ALA A 285 -44.87 -25.59 -50.56
N ASN A 286 -44.88 -26.75 -49.86
CA ASN A 286 -44.51 -28.10 -50.27
C ASN A 286 -43.07 -28.62 -50.15
N SER A 287 -42.89 -29.46 -49.12
CA SER A 287 -42.81 -30.93 -49.22
C SER A 287 -41.72 -31.58 -50.10
N HIS A 288 -40.81 -32.30 -49.42
CA HIS A 288 -40.24 -33.66 -49.68
C HIS A 288 -38.72 -33.71 -49.34
N ARG A 289 -38.24 -34.57 -48.42
CA ARG A 289 -37.78 -35.99 -48.62
C ARG A 289 -36.75 -36.09 -49.77
N TYR A 290 -35.53 -36.62 -49.68
CA TYR A 290 -34.83 -37.68 -48.91
C TYR A 290 -33.33 -37.26 -48.78
N ASP A 291 -32.41 -37.84 -48.01
CA ASP A 291 -32.17 -39.23 -47.53
C ASP A 291 -31.76 -39.27 -46.05
#